data_AF-A0A3D3TCH4-F1
#
_entry.id   AF-A0A3D3TCH4-F1
#
_cell.length_a   1.000
_cell.length_b   1.000
_cell.length_c   1.000
_cell.angle_alpha   90.00
_cell.angle_beta   90.00
_cell.angle_gamma   90.00
#
_symmetry.space_group_name_H-M   'P 1'
#
loop_
_entity.id
_entity.type
_entity.pdbx_description
1 polymer ?
#
loop_
_entity_poly.entity_id
_entity_poly.type
_entity_poly.pdbx_seq_one_letter_code
_entity_poly.pdbx_strand_id
1 'polypeptide(L)'
;MEKSGRILTRNWDLYDTRHVVYQTTHLSAAELEAGYNWSYKEFYSWNNILDASMKHDSVKHKLKHLFYTGGWKKFEPMWNFIIKTGGLNRMLPLLESILSKVEKGKEKKQSLPQNILLQEVE
;
A
#
# COMPACT_ATOMS: atom_id res chain seq x y z
N MET A 1 14.00 7.15 26.38
CA MET A 1 15.18 6.35 25.96
C MET A 1 16.47 6.88 26.57
N GLU A 2 16.65 8.21 26.60
CA GLU A 2 17.81 8.85 27.20
C GLU A 2 17.93 8.66 28.71
N LYS A 3 16.85 8.89 29.47
CA LYS A 3 16.80 8.58 30.92
C LYS A 3 17.09 7.10 31.25
N SER A 4 16.82 6.20 30.29
CA SER A 4 17.08 4.77 30.45
C SER A 4 18.43 4.33 29.87
N GLY A 5 19.27 5.26 29.40
CA GLY A 5 20.61 4.94 28.85
C GLY A 5 20.61 4.12 27.55
N ARG A 6 19.53 4.17 26.75
CA ARG A 6 19.35 3.32 25.56
C ARG A 6 19.61 4.01 24.22
N ILE A 7 20.17 5.22 24.22
CA ILE A 7 20.57 5.91 22.98
C ILE A 7 21.94 5.38 22.57
N LEU A 8 22.07 4.88 21.34
CA LEU A 8 23.31 4.28 20.83
C LEU A 8 24.23 5.33 20.20
N THR A 9 23.66 6.37 19.60
CA THR A 9 24.41 7.43 18.93
C THR A 9 23.69 8.77 19.03
N ARG A 10 24.50 9.84 19.08
CA ARG A 10 24.04 11.24 18.96
C ARG A 10 24.43 11.86 17.63
N ASN A 11 24.95 11.06 16.69
CA ASN A 11 25.17 11.54 15.34
C ASN A 11 23.80 11.74 14.66
N TRP A 12 23.45 13.00 14.44
CA TRP A 12 22.17 13.40 13.85
C TRP A 12 22.01 12.94 12.40
N ASP A 13 23.10 12.68 11.67
CA ASP A 13 23.05 12.21 10.29
C ASP A 13 22.39 10.82 10.16
N LEU A 14 22.39 10.03 11.24
CA LEU A 14 21.78 8.69 11.27
C LEU A 14 20.28 8.71 11.61
N TYR A 15 19.69 9.88 11.88
CA TYR A 15 18.26 10.00 12.22
C TYR A 15 17.40 10.11 10.94
N ASP A 16 17.51 9.12 10.06
CA ASP A 16 16.99 9.14 8.67
C ASP A 16 15.86 8.12 8.41
N THR A 17 15.22 7.65 9.49
CA THR A 17 14.20 6.59 9.52
C THR A 17 14.66 5.20 9.09
N ARG A 18 15.93 5.00 8.73
CA ARG A 18 16.45 3.70 8.27
C ARG A 18 17.46 3.11 9.25
N HIS A 19 18.19 3.94 9.96
CA HIS A 19 19.17 3.49 10.93
C HIS A 19 18.58 3.42 12.34
N VAL A 20 19.00 2.39 13.07
CA VAL A 20 18.62 2.20 14.47
C VAL A 20 19.57 2.98 15.37
N VAL A 21 19.07 4.09 15.93
CA VAL A 21 19.85 4.99 16.80
C VAL A 21 19.69 4.69 18.30
N TYR A 22 18.97 3.62 18.63
CA TYR A 22 18.62 3.27 20.01
C TYR A 22 18.46 1.77 20.23
N GLN A 23 18.59 1.33 21.48
CA GLN A 23 18.43 -0.07 21.89
C GLN A 23 17.01 -0.37 22.36
N THR A 24 16.35 -1.38 21.78
CA THR A 24 15.05 -1.88 22.26
C THR A 24 15.22 -2.82 23.46
N THR A 25 14.12 -3.25 24.08
CA THR A 25 14.13 -4.14 25.25
C THR A 25 14.27 -5.62 24.91
N HIS A 26 13.88 -6.02 23.70
CA HIS A 26 13.80 -7.45 23.32
C HIS A 26 14.61 -7.81 22.08
N LEU A 27 14.98 -6.83 21.25
CA LEU A 27 15.79 -7.02 20.05
C LEU A 27 17.06 -6.18 20.15
N SER A 28 18.20 -6.76 19.78
CA SER A 28 19.39 -5.97 19.51
C SER A 28 19.12 -4.96 18.39
N ALA A 29 19.87 -3.86 18.38
CA ALA A 29 19.75 -2.87 17.31
C ALA A 29 20.00 -3.47 15.91
N ALA A 30 20.95 -4.41 15.81
CA ALA A 30 21.25 -5.12 14.58
C ALA A 30 20.08 -6.00 14.11
N GLU A 31 19.43 -6.75 15.01
CA GLU A 31 18.24 -7.55 14.66
C GLU A 31 17.07 -6.67 14.23
N LEU A 32 16.87 -5.52 14.87
CA LEU A 32 15.83 -4.57 14.49
C LEU A 32 16.08 -3.99 13.10
N GLU A 33 17.31 -3.57 12.82
CA GLU A 33 17.69 -3.01 11.52
C GLU A 33 17.61 -4.07 10.41
N ALA A 34 18.08 -5.30 10.69
CA ALA A 34 17.95 -6.42 9.77
C ALA A 34 16.48 -6.76 9.48
N GLY A 35 15.63 -6.78 10.50
CA GLY A 35 14.19 -7.00 10.37
C GLY A 35 13.51 -5.90 9.54
N TYR A 36 13.87 -4.64 9.75
CA TYR A 36 13.42 -3.52 8.93
C TYR A 36 13.81 -3.72 7.46
N ASN A 37 15.09 -3.99 7.18
CA ASN A 37 15.59 -4.20 5.82
C ASN A 37 14.90 -5.39 5.13
N TRP A 38 14.70 -6.50 5.84
CA TRP A 38 13.96 -7.65 5.34
C TRP A 38 12.51 -7.27 5.03
N SER A 39 11.81 -6.64 5.98
CA SER A 39 10.41 -6.24 5.79
C SER A 39 10.23 -5.29 4.62
N TYR A 40 11.17 -4.36 4.42
CA TYR A 40 11.18 -3.44 3.30
C TYR A 40 11.34 -4.16 1.96
N LYS A 41 12.30 -5.10 1.90
CA LYS A 41 12.54 -5.92 0.71
C LYS A 41 11.33 -6.80 0.37
N GLU A 42 10.76 -7.47 1.37
CA GLU A 42 9.60 -8.34 1.20
C GLU A 42 8.35 -7.55 0.83
N PHE A 43 8.08 -6.43 1.49
CA PHE A 43 6.92 -5.59 1.18
C PHE A 43 6.92 -5.10 -0.27
N TYR A 44 8.10 -4.76 -0.81
CA TYR A 44 8.26 -4.33 -2.20
C TYR A 44 8.68 -5.47 -3.17
N SER A 45 8.56 -6.74 -2.75
CA SER A 45 8.80 -7.88 -3.63
C SER A 45 7.67 -8.02 -4.65
N TRP A 46 8.00 -8.46 -5.87
CA TRP A 46 6.99 -8.59 -6.94
C TRP A 46 5.90 -9.59 -6.56
N ASN A 47 6.26 -10.72 -5.93
CA ASN A 47 5.29 -11.73 -5.51
C ASN A 47 4.31 -11.17 -4.49
N ASN A 48 4.79 -10.45 -3.46
CA ASN A 48 3.91 -9.89 -2.44
C ASN A 48 3.06 -8.74 -2.98
N ILE A 49 3.58 -7.92 -3.91
CA ILE A 49 2.80 -6.88 -4.60
C ILE A 49 1.69 -7.53 -5.45
N LEU A 50 1.99 -8.61 -6.17
CA LEU A 50 1.03 -9.34 -7.00
C LEU A 50 -0.04 -10.02 -6.12
N ASP A 51 0.37 -10.73 -5.08
CA ASP A 51 -0.55 -11.40 -4.14
C ASP A 51 -1.47 -10.41 -3.43
N ALA A 52 -0.92 -9.27 -2.97
CA ALA A 52 -1.73 -8.20 -2.36
C ALA A 52 -2.71 -7.59 -3.39
N SER A 53 -2.27 -7.41 -4.63
CA SER A 53 -3.14 -6.90 -5.70
C SER A 53 -4.24 -7.90 -6.06
N MET A 54 -4.01 -9.21 -5.93
CA MET A 54 -4.97 -10.24 -6.29
C MET A 54 -6.15 -10.39 -5.32
N LYS A 55 -6.08 -9.83 -4.09
CA LYS A 55 -7.14 -9.92 -3.07
C LYS A 55 -8.33 -8.96 -3.23
N HIS A 56 -8.33 -8.10 -4.26
CA HIS A 56 -9.46 -7.22 -4.54
C HIS A 56 -10.36 -7.78 -5.65
N ASP A 57 -11.67 -7.90 -5.44
CA ASP A 57 -12.58 -8.53 -6.43
C ASP A 57 -12.70 -7.79 -7.77
N SER A 58 -12.22 -6.55 -7.87
CA SER A 58 -12.27 -5.74 -9.09
C SER A 58 -10.90 -5.59 -9.74
N VAL A 59 -10.76 -6.07 -10.98
CA VAL A 59 -9.56 -5.95 -11.83
C VAL A 59 -9.04 -4.51 -11.93
N LYS A 60 -9.93 -3.51 -11.91
CA LYS A 60 -9.56 -2.07 -11.88
C LYS A 60 -8.83 -1.66 -10.61
N HIS A 61 -9.24 -2.17 -9.44
CA HIS A 61 -8.55 -1.91 -8.17
C HIS A 61 -7.18 -2.60 -8.13
N LYS A 62 -7.07 -3.81 -8.69
CA LYS A 62 -5.78 -4.53 -8.81
C LYS A 62 -4.77 -3.74 -9.65
N LEU A 63 -5.20 -3.23 -10.81
CA LEU A 63 -4.34 -2.41 -11.66
C LEU A 63 -3.92 -1.12 -10.96
N LYS A 64 -4.85 -0.41 -10.33
CA LYS A 64 -4.54 0.84 -9.61
C LYS A 64 -3.50 0.61 -8.51
N HIS A 65 -3.62 -0.46 -7.73
CA HIS A 65 -2.61 -0.82 -6.73
C HIS A 65 -1.29 -1.24 -7.38
N LEU A 66 -1.29 -2.09 -8.40
CA LEU A 66 -0.06 -2.50 -9.08
C LEU A 66 0.73 -1.31 -9.67
N PHE A 67 0.03 -0.36 -10.31
CA PHE A 67 0.63 0.86 -10.84
C PHE A 67 1.06 1.84 -9.74
N TYR A 68 0.33 1.93 -8.62
CA TYR A 68 0.71 2.82 -7.52
C TYR A 68 1.91 2.26 -6.72
N THR A 69 1.88 0.97 -6.38
CA THR A 69 2.93 0.32 -5.56
C THR A 69 4.14 -0.13 -6.38
N GLY A 70 3.94 -0.68 -7.58
CA GLY A 70 5.02 -1.10 -8.48
C GLY A 70 5.40 -0.04 -9.51
N GLY A 71 4.41 0.69 -10.02
CA GLY A 71 4.56 1.61 -11.15
C GLY A 71 5.15 2.98 -10.84
N TRP A 72 5.20 3.43 -9.57
CA TRP A 72 5.84 4.71 -9.25
C TRP A 72 7.35 4.56 -9.01
N LYS A 73 7.82 3.40 -8.51
CA LYS A 73 9.23 3.20 -8.12
C LYS A 73 10.05 2.30 -9.05
N LYS A 74 9.44 1.34 -9.75
CA LYS A 74 10.15 0.44 -10.70
C LYS A 74 9.89 0.75 -12.17
N PHE A 75 8.90 1.57 -12.47
CA PHE A 75 8.52 1.96 -13.84
C PHE A 75 9.09 3.31 -14.26
N GLU A 76 9.95 3.93 -13.45
CA GLU A 76 10.63 5.18 -13.82
C GLU A 76 11.30 5.11 -15.21
N PRO A 77 12.00 4.03 -15.61
CA PRO A 77 12.55 3.92 -16.96
C PRO A 77 11.47 3.84 -18.05
N MET A 78 10.35 3.17 -17.78
CA MET A 78 9.24 3.04 -18.72
C MET A 78 8.51 4.37 -18.90
N TRP A 79 8.21 5.08 -17.82
CA TRP A 79 7.63 6.42 -17.87
C TRP A 79 8.55 7.40 -18.59
N ASN A 80 9.85 7.37 -18.30
CA ASN A 80 10.84 8.16 -19.02
C ASN A 80 10.84 7.86 -20.53
N PHE A 81 10.69 6.59 -20.91
CA PHE A 81 10.58 6.20 -22.33
C PHE A 81 9.29 6.72 -22.98
N ILE A 82 8.14 6.56 -22.33
CA ILE A 82 6.84 7.03 -22.84
C ILE A 82 6.83 8.56 -23.01
N ILE A 83 7.42 9.29 -22.06
CA ILE A 83 7.57 10.75 -22.13
C ILE A 83 8.50 11.14 -23.28
N LYS A 84 9.68 10.49 -23.39
CA LYS A 84 10.66 10.76 -24.47
C LYS A 84 10.15 10.44 -25.87
N THR A 85 9.24 9.47 -25.99
CA THR A 85 8.61 9.11 -27.28
C THR A 85 7.36 9.94 -27.60
N GLY A 86 6.97 10.88 -26.74
CA GLY A 86 5.75 11.67 -26.91
C GLY A 86 4.46 10.85 -26.81
N GLY A 87 4.54 9.61 -26.29
CA GLY A 87 3.44 8.67 -26.18
C GLY A 87 2.45 8.99 -25.06
N LEU A 88 2.74 10.01 -24.23
CA LEU A 88 1.92 10.35 -23.07
C LEU A 88 0.47 10.66 -23.46
N ASN A 89 0.27 11.46 -24.51
CA ASN A 89 -1.07 11.81 -24.99
C ASN A 89 -1.86 10.59 -25.49
N ARG A 90 -1.18 9.56 -26.01
CA ARG A 90 -1.81 8.30 -26.42
C ARG A 90 -2.17 7.41 -25.23
N MET A 91 -1.49 7.58 -24.10
CA MET A 91 -1.77 6.84 -22.86
C MET A 91 -2.81 7.51 -21.96
N LEU A 92 -3.10 8.80 -22.14
CA LEU A 92 -4.11 9.52 -21.34
C LEU A 92 -5.46 8.80 -21.25
N PRO A 93 -6.07 8.29 -22.35
CA PRO A 93 -7.37 7.61 -22.26
C PRO A 93 -7.32 6.33 -21.42
N LEU A 94 -6.19 5.64 -21.46
CA LEU A 94 -5.97 4.42 -20.69
C LEU A 94 -5.79 4.74 -19.20
N LEU A 95 -5.04 5.80 -18.88
CA LEU A 95 -4.86 6.28 -17.51
C LEU A 95 -6.16 6.80 -16.91
N GLU A 96 -6.93 7.57 -17.68
CA GLU A 96 -8.26 8.04 -17.29
C GLU A 96 -9.23 6.88 -17.08
N SER A 97 -9.18 5.85 -17.92
CA SER A 97 -10.00 4.64 -17.75
C SER A 97 -9.62 3.85 -16.49
N ILE A 98 -8.32 3.76 -16.17
CA ILE A 98 -7.82 3.11 -14.94
C ILE A 98 -8.16 3.92 -13.69
N LEU A 99 -8.08 5.26 -13.77
CA LEU A 99 -8.37 6.18 -12.68
C LEU A 99 -9.86 6.46 -12.52
N SER A 100 -10.67 6.14 -13.54
CA SER A 100 -12.13 6.31 -13.49
C SER A 100 -12.69 5.63 -12.25
N LYS A 101 -13.52 6.38 -11.52
CA LYS A 101 -14.07 5.96 -10.23
C LYS A 101 -14.84 4.67 -10.43
N VAL A 102 -14.47 3.62 -9.69
CA VAL A 102 -15.26 2.39 -9.62
C VAL A 102 -16.54 2.75 -8.88
N GLU A 103 -17.66 2.73 -9.60
CA GLU A 103 -18.97 2.83 -8.96
C GLU A 103 -19.10 1.65 -8.01
N LYS A 104 -19.21 1.94 -6.70
CA LYS A 104 -19.68 0.94 -5.74
C LYS A 104 -21.07 0.55 -6.20
N GLY A 105 -21.21 -0.67 -6.74
CA GLY A 105 -22.49 -1.25 -7.07
C GLY A 105 -23.41 -1.07 -5.87
N LYS A 106 -24.58 -0.47 -6.13
CA LYS A 106 -25.63 -0.24 -5.15
C LYS A 106 -25.74 -1.47 -4.24
N GLU A 107 -25.41 -1.31 -2.96
CA GLU A 107 -25.79 -2.29 -1.94
C GLU A 107 -27.29 -2.53 -2.15
N LYS A 108 -27.66 -3.75 -2.53
CA LYS A 108 -29.06 -4.17 -2.50
C LYS A 108 -29.51 -3.97 -1.06
N LYS A 109 -30.24 -2.88 -0.83
CA LYS A 109 -30.97 -2.65 0.40
C LYS A 109 -31.90 -3.84 0.55
N GLN A 110 -31.52 -4.78 1.41
CA GLN A 110 -32.34 -5.92 1.80
C GLN A 110 -33.63 -5.31 2.36
N SER A 111 -34.71 -5.34 1.60
CA SER A 111 -36.04 -5.05 2.13
C SER A 111 -36.34 -6.16 3.13
N LEU A 112 -36.33 -5.83 4.42
CA LEU A 112 -36.85 -6.69 5.47
C LEU A 112 -38.27 -7.12 5.08
N PRO A 113 -38.62 -8.43 5.20
CA PRO A 113 -39.98 -8.87 4.92
C PRO A 113 -40.94 -8.17 5.88
N GLN A 114 -41.98 -7.56 5.33
CA GLN A 114 -42.98 -6.74 6.02
C GLN A 114 -43.91 -7.55 6.95
N ASN A 115 -43.58 -8.81 7.22
CA ASN A 115 -44.39 -9.75 8.00
C ASN A 115 -44.02 -9.84 9.50
N ILE A 116 -43.15 -8.96 10.02
CA ILE A 116 -42.72 -8.99 11.44
C ILE A 116 -43.35 -7.84 12.26
N LEU A 117 -44.34 -7.11 11.73
CA LEU A 117 -44.98 -5.99 12.45
C LEU A 117 -46.44 -6.21 12.87
N LEU A 118 -46.96 -7.45 12.84
CA LEU A 118 -48.35 -7.76 13.23
C LEU A 118 -48.49 -8.99 14.16
N GLN A 119 -47.51 -9.27 15.04
CA GLN A 119 -47.64 -10.37 16.02
C GLN A 119 -47.37 -9.99 17.49
N GLU A 120 -47.37 -8.71 17.86
CA GLU A 120 -47.20 -8.28 19.27
C GLU A 120 -48.36 -7.45 19.82
N VAL A 121 -49.58 -7.67 19.35
CA VAL A 121 -50.79 -7.18 20.04
C VAL A 121 -51.91 -8.21 19.96
N GLU A 122 -51.81 -9.23 20.83
CA GLU A 122 -52.96 -9.84 21.49
C GLU A 122 -52.55 -10.42 22.85
#